data_AF-A0A7W8E185-F1
#
_entry.id   AF-A0A7W8E185-F1
#
_cell.length_a   1.000
_cell.length_b   1.000
_cell.length_c   1.000
_cell.angle_alpha   90.00
_cell.angle_beta   90.00
_cell.angle_gamma   90.00
#
_symmetry.space_group_name_H-M   'P 1'
#
loop_
_entity.id
_entity.type
_entity.pdbx_description
1 polymer ?
#
loop_
_entity_poly.entity_id
_entity_poly.type
_entity_poly.pdbx_seq_one_letter_code
_entity_poly.pdbx_strand_id
1 'polypeptide(L)'
;METRAPFIIVGAFVLAAIAAVFGFVFWLHNTSGLGARTTYHVQFNGSVPGLLVGAAVLFNGIRVGEVTELGLAPDNPRQVNATIGVDAATPVRADTKVGLDFQGLTGVPVIALEGGTQLAAAGTVPTLVADPGAGQSMTQAARDALRKVDTVLTENAEPLKATIADIRTFAETLARNSSKIDGIMQGVERMTGADKPVVNKVVYDLRAASGFAPPAKPIKGQLAIGEPSFVVMFDTQKILLAPGLDYPAFAGFQWSDSIPKLIQAKLIQSFENYDITHAPQRASDAVQADHQLLIDIRSFEITGSPELAAEVAFSAKIVGKDGKLLAAKLFRASAPVGKPEPLAALAGFNQAFGSVAKELVLWTAAIL
;
A
#
# COMPACT_ATOMS: atom_id res chain seq x y z
N MET A 1 -4.23 -99.55 74.65
CA MET A 1 -2.98 -99.70 75.44
C MET A 1 -1.90 -99.95 74.41
N GLU A 2 -1.00 -99.04 74.06
CA GLU A 2 -0.10 -98.22 74.88
C GLU A 2 0.16 -96.89 74.14
N THR A 3 -0.10 -95.75 74.77
CA THR A 3 0.26 -94.42 74.28
C THR A 3 1.75 -94.18 74.53
N ARG A 4 2.60 -94.42 73.52
CA ARG A 4 3.95 -93.83 73.49
C ARG A 4 3.96 -92.71 72.47
N ALA A 5 3.76 -91.49 72.93
CA ALA A 5 3.99 -90.30 72.11
C ALA A 5 5.45 -90.34 71.62
N PRO A 6 5.73 -90.26 70.31
CA PRO A 6 7.09 -90.29 69.81
C PRO A 6 7.73 -88.92 70.04
N PHE A 7 8.19 -88.67 71.28
CA PHE A 7 8.91 -87.43 71.65
C PHE A 7 10.11 -87.16 70.74
N ILE A 8 10.72 -88.22 70.19
CA ILE A 8 11.82 -88.12 69.21
C ILE A 8 11.36 -87.50 67.88
N ILE A 9 10.16 -87.85 67.37
CA ILE A 9 9.64 -87.30 66.11
C ILE A 9 9.24 -85.83 66.28
N VAL A 10 8.61 -85.50 67.42
CA VAL A 10 8.27 -84.11 67.75
C VAL A 10 9.53 -83.27 67.94
N GLY A 11 10.54 -83.79 68.65
CA GLY A 11 11.83 -83.12 68.82
C GLY A 11 12.57 -82.89 67.49
N ALA A 12 12.60 -83.88 66.61
CA ALA A 12 13.21 -83.76 65.28
C ALA A 12 12.51 -82.71 64.40
N PHE A 13 11.17 -82.65 64.44
CA PHE A 13 10.40 -81.65 63.70
C PHE A 13 10.66 -80.22 64.21
N VAL A 14 10.71 -80.03 65.53
CA VAL A 14 11.02 -78.71 66.12
C VAL A 14 12.43 -78.26 65.76
N LEU A 15 13.43 -79.17 65.81
CA LEU A 15 14.79 -78.87 65.37
C LEU A 15 14.87 -78.51 63.88
N ALA A 16 14.15 -79.24 63.02
CA ALA A 16 14.06 -78.94 61.59
C ALA A 16 13.39 -77.58 61.34
N ALA A 17 12.34 -77.24 62.08
CA ALA A 17 11.67 -75.95 61.98
C ALA A 17 12.59 -74.79 62.41
N ILE A 18 13.35 -74.96 63.50
CA ILE A 18 14.35 -73.96 63.94
C ILE A 18 15.45 -73.80 62.88
N ALA A 19 15.98 -74.91 62.34
CA ALA A 19 16.96 -74.87 61.26
C ALA A 19 16.43 -74.20 59.99
N ALA A 20 15.15 -74.43 59.65
CA ALA A 20 14.50 -73.78 58.52
C ALA A 20 14.31 -72.27 58.75
N VAL A 21 13.95 -71.85 59.97
CA VAL A 21 13.86 -70.42 60.33
C VAL A 21 15.23 -69.76 60.27
N PHE A 22 16.27 -70.37 60.83
CA PHE A 22 17.64 -69.85 60.73
C PHE A 22 18.13 -69.80 59.28
N GLY A 23 17.87 -70.85 58.50
CA GLY A 23 18.18 -70.90 57.07
C GLY A 23 17.47 -69.80 56.30
N PHE A 24 16.20 -69.54 56.61
CA PHE A 24 15.41 -68.48 55.99
C PHE A 24 15.91 -67.07 56.36
N VAL A 25 16.22 -66.82 57.63
CA VAL A 25 16.78 -65.54 58.09
C VAL A 25 18.18 -65.30 57.49
N PHE A 26 19.04 -66.33 57.49
CA PHE A 26 20.36 -66.25 56.87
C PHE A 26 20.27 -66.00 55.37
N TRP A 27 19.34 -66.70 54.69
CA TRP A 27 19.07 -66.48 53.28
C TRP A 27 18.63 -65.03 53.03
N LEU A 28 17.64 -64.51 53.76
CA LEU A 28 17.09 -63.16 53.58
C LEU A 28 18.12 -62.06 53.82
N HIS A 29 19.00 -62.24 54.81
CA HIS A 29 20.11 -61.32 55.04
C HIS A 29 21.13 -61.33 53.88
N ASN A 30 21.30 -62.48 53.22
CA ASN A 30 22.18 -62.63 52.06
C ASN A 30 21.50 -62.25 50.72
N THR A 31 20.17 -62.24 50.62
CA THR A 31 19.43 -61.82 49.41
C THR A 31 19.30 -60.30 49.27
N SER A 32 19.82 -59.53 50.22
CA SER A 32 19.94 -58.07 50.14
C SER A 32 21.08 -57.69 49.18
N GLY A 33 20.86 -57.84 47.86
CA GLY A 33 21.68 -57.27 46.77
C GLY A 33 23.20 -57.38 46.95
N LEU A 34 23.76 -58.58 46.75
CA LEU A 34 25.21 -58.89 46.74
C LEU A 34 25.97 -58.26 45.54
N GLY A 35 26.05 -56.94 45.50
CA GLY A 35 27.06 -56.21 44.73
C GLY A 35 28.01 -55.49 45.69
N ALA A 36 29.30 -55.39 45.37
CA ALA A 36 30.17 -54.46 46.07
C ALA A 36 29.58 -53.05 45.87
N ARG A 37 29.10 -52.42 46.94
CA ARG A 37 28.55 -51.05 46.89
C ARG A 37 29.60 -50.06 47.37
N THR A 38 29.72 -48.95 46.66
CA THR A 38 30.56 -47.82 47.06
C THR A 38 29.67 -46.76 47.70
N THR A 39 30.07 -46.28 48.86
CA THR A 39 29.33 -45.26 49.61
C THR A 39 29.77 -43.86 49.16
N TYR A 40 28.82 -42.99 48.85
CA TYR A 40 29.05 -41.58 48.53
C TYR A 40 28.23 -40.68 49.45
N HIS A 41 28.79 -39.52 49.81
CA HIS A 41 28.04 -38.48 50.51
C HIS A 41 27.56 -37.42 49.50
N VAL A 42 26.28 -37.10 49.55
CA VAL A 42 25.64 -36.07 48.72
C VAL A 42 25.20 -34.94 49.62
N GLN A 43 25.57 -33.71 49.27
CA GLN A 43 25.14 -32.53 50.00
C GLN A 43 24.18 -31.68 49.15
N PHE A 44 23.00 -31.41 49.70
CA PHE A 44 21.99 -30.54 49.11
C PHE A 44 21.99 -29.17 49.79
N ASN A 45 22.03 -28.10 48.99
CA ASN A 45 22.04 -26.70 49.46
C ASN A 45 20.65 -26.10 49.73
N GLY A 46 19.62 -26.95 49.81
CA GLY A 46 18.24 -26.54 50.08
C GLY A 46 17.38 -27.71 50.56
N SER A 47 16.10 -27.43 50.80
CA SER A 47 15.15 -28.45 51.24
C SER A 47 15.00 -29.55 50.20
N VAL A 48 14.97 -30.81 50.66
CA VAL A 48 14.68 -32.02 49.85
C VAL A 48 13.36 -32.65 50.31
N PRO A 49 12.20 -32.14 49.84
CA PRO A 49 10.91 -32.57 50.37
C PRO A 49 10.61 -34.02 49.98
N GLY A 50 10.29 -34.85 50.98
CA GLY A 50 9.81 -36.23 50.79
C GLY A 50 10.88 -37.28 50.51
N LEU A 51 12.18 -36.91 50.46
CA LEU A 51 13.26 -37.89 50.32
C LEU A 51 13.37 -38.72 51.60
N LEU A 52 13.42 -40.04 51.45
CA LEU A 52 13.45 -41.00 52.56
C LEU A 52 14.62 -41.97 52.41
N VAL A 53 15.04 -42.57 53.52
CA VAL A 53 15.98 -43.71 53.49
C VAL A 53 15.34 -44.85 52.71
N GLY A 54 16.10 -45.44 51.78
CA GLY A 54 15.63 -46.43 50.81
C GLY A 54 15.15 -45.84 49.47
N ALA A 55 15.13 -44.51 49.30
CA ALA A 55 14.83 -43.90 48.01
C ALA A 55 15.83 -44.37 46.93
N ALA A 56 15.33 -44.58 45.72
CA ALA A 56 16.16 -45.04 44.62
C ALA A 56 17.17 -43.96 44.19
N VAL A 57 18.38 -44.41 43.86
CA VAL A 57 19.40 -43.59 43.21
C VAL A 57 19.48 -44.03 41.77
N LEU A 58 19.30 -43.10 40.84
CA LEU A 58 19.34 -43.32 39.42
C LEU A 58 20.57 -42.66 38.83
N PHE A 59 21.19 -43.28 37.85
CA PHE A 59 22.24 -42.68 37.02
C PHE A 59 21.73 -42.61 35.59
N ASN A 60 21.60 -41.40 35.04
CA ASN A 60 20.98 -41.17 33.73
C ASN A 60 19.66 -41.93 33.53
N GLY A 61 18.83 -42.00 34.59
CA GLY A 61 17.53 -42.70 34.56
C GLY A 61 17.56 -44.21 34.83
N ILE A 62 18.72 -44.82 35.06
CA ILE A 62 18.87 -46.24 35.41
C ILE A 62 19.07 -46.38 36.92
N ARG A 63 18.31 -47.23 37.61
CA ARG A 63 18.52 -47.47 39.04
C ARG A 63 19.86 -48.15 39.29
N VAL A 64 20.73 -47.50 40.05
CA VAL A 64 22.09 -47.94 40.38
C VAL A 64 22.37 -48.05 41.87
N GLY A 65 21.40 -47.69 42.71
CA GLY A 65 21.59 -47.68 44.14
C GLY A 65 20.38 -47.21 44.94
N GLU A 66 20.64 -46.89 46.20
CA GLU A 66 19.64 -46.37 47.15
C GLU A 66 20.27 -45.45 48.21
N VAL A 67 19.42 -44.62 48.81
CA VAL A 67 19.79 -43.78 49.95
C VAL A 67 19.87 -44.65 51.20
N THR A 68 21.05 -44.72 51.82
CA THR A 68 21.27 -45.52 53.03
C THR A 68 21.09 -44.71 54.31
N GLU A 69 21.37 -43.41 54.27
CA GLU A 69 21.23 -42.51 55.42
C GLU A 69 20.84 -41.10 54.98
N LEU A 70 20.07 -40.40 55.81
CA LEU A 70 19.65 -39.03 55.56
C LEU A 70 19.71 -38.23 56.87
N GLY A 71 20.45 -37.12 56.86
CA GLY A 71 20.64 -36.27 58.03
C GLY A 71 20.82 -34.80 57.68
N LEU A 72 20.70 -33.95 58.69
CA LEU A 72 21.01 -32.51 58.57
C LEU A 72 22.53 -32.33 58.75
N ALA A 73 23.13 -31.42 57.97
CA ALA A 73 24.54 -31.11 58.13
C ALA A 73 24.77 -30.41 59.50
N PRO A 74 25.71 -30.89 60.34
CA PRO A 74 25.97 -30.30 61.66
C PRO A 74 26.39 -28.83 61.58
N ASP A 75 27.08 -28.47 60.49
CA ASP A 75 27.66 -27.13 60.29
C ASP A 75 26.63 -26.12 59.74
N ASN A 76 25.56 -26.59 59.08
CA ASN A 76 24.52 -25.74 58.53
C ASN A 76 23.17 -26.46 58.49
N PRO A 77 22.22 -26.14 59.38
CA PRO A 77 20.89 -26.77 59.44
C PRO A 77 20.02 -26.58 58.18
N ARG A 78 20.43 -25.71 57.24
CA ARG A 78 19.76 -25.54 55.95
C ARG A 78 20.25 -26.51 54.87
N GLN A 79 21.32 -27.25 55.13
CA GLN A 79 21.88 -28.25 54.22
C GLN A 79 21.51 -29.66 54.69
N VAL A 80 21.23 -30.53 53.72
CA VAL A 80 20.89 -31.93 53.97
C VAL A 80 21.98 -32.81 53.39
N ASN A 81 22.53 -33.68 54.24
CA ASN A 81 23.52 -34.67 53.85
C ASN A 81 22.80 -36.02 53.67
N ALA A 82 22.87 -36.57 52.47
CA ALA A 82 22.38 -37.91 52.16
C ALA A 82 23.56 -38.83 51.88
N THR A 83 23.60 -39.99 52.51
CA THR A 83 24.56 -41.04 52.18
C THR A 83 23.89 -42.02 51.23
N ILE A 84 24.52 -42.27 50.09
CA ILE A 84 24.01 -43.19 49.06
C ILE A 84 24.94 -44.39 48.90
N GLY A 85 24.34 -45.56 48.74
CA GLY A 85 25.04 -46.78 48.33
C GLY A 85 24.80 -47.02 46.84
N VAL A 86 25.86 -46.95 46.04
CA VAL A 86 25.81 -47.13 44.58
C VAL A 86 26.62 -48.37 44.20
N ASP A 87 26.17 -49.12 43.20
CA ASP A 87 26.89 -50.29 42.68
C ASP A 87 28.32 -49.90 42.23
N ALA A 88 29.34 -50.69 42.59
CA ALA A 88 30.75 -50.39 42.25
C ALA A 88 31.04 -50.40 40.74
N ALA A 89 30.16 -50.98 39.92
CA ALA A 89 30.26 -50.95 38.48
C ALA A 89 29.78 -49.61 37.87
N THR A 90 29.11 -48.75 38.64
CA THR A 90 28.60 -47.47 38.16
C THR A 90 29.74 -46.45 38.04
N PRO A 91 29.92 -45.81 36.87
CA PRO A 91 31.02 -44.87 36.64
C PRO A 91 30.70 -43.49 37.24
N VAL A 92 30.65 -43.40 38.57
CA VAL A 92 30.53 -42.12 39.30
C VAL A 92 31.88 -41.41 39.29
N ARG A 93 31.88 -40.14 38.89
CA ARG A 93 33.07 -39.30 38.72
C ARG A 93 32.93 -37.95 39.43
N ALA A 94 34.03 -37.21 39.55
CA ALA A 94 34.04 -35.88 40.17
C ALA A 94 33.11 -34.86 39.48
N ASP A 95 32.90 -35.01 38.17
CA ASP A 95 32.01 -34.17 37.36
C ASP A 95 30.57 -34.69 37.31
N THR A 96 30.23 -35.74 38.09
CA THR A 96 28.86 -36.24 38.18
C THR A 96 28.00 -35.23 38.92
N LYS A 97 26.97 -34.73 38.25
CA LYS A 97 26.01 -33.82 38.86
C LYS A 97 24.95 -34.59 39.61
N VAL A 98 24.49 -34.01 40.71
CA VAL A 98 23.44 -34.61 41.53
C VAL A 98 22.22 -33.68 41.57
N GLY A 99 21.07 -34.26 41.25
CA GLY A 99 19.77 -33.61 41.31
C GLY A 99 18.77 -34.44 42.11
N LEU A 100 17.66 -33.80 42.50
CA LEU A 100 16.47 -34.50 42.95
C LEU A 100 15.49 -34.54 41.76
N ASP A 101 15.02 -35.72 41.43
CA ASP A 101 13.96 -35.90 40.42
C ASP A 101 12.74 -36.55 41.08
N PHE A 102 11.59 -36.48 40.43
CA PHE A 102 10.32 -37.02 40.95
C PHE A 102 9.74 -38.01 39.95
N GLN A 103 9.73 -39.29 40.33
CA GLN A 103 9.28 -40.36 39.44
C GLN A 103 7.78 -40.68 39.65
N GLY A 104 7.07 -40.85 38.53
CA GLY A 104 5.68 -41.31 38.49
C GLY A 104 4.65 -40.22 38.83
N LEU A 105 3.37 -40.57 38.70
CA LEU A 105 2.24 -39.63 38.89
C LEU A 105 2.08 -39.18 40.34
N THR A 106 2.56 -39.97 41.29
CA THR A 106 2.57 -39.66 42.72
C THR A 106 3.75 -38.80 43.15
N GLY A 107 4.72 -38.55 42.25
CA GLY A 107 5.86 -37.67 42.49
C GLY A 107 6.77 -38.15 43.63
N VAL A 108 7.18 -39.42 43.60
CA VAL A 108 8.10 -39.94 44.62
C VAL A 108 9.51 -39.41 44.34
N PRO A 109 10.18 -38.74 45.29
CA PRO A 109 11.51 -38.20 45.07
C PRO A 109 12.56 -39.30 44.98
N VAL A 110 13.46 -39.14 44.01
CA VAL A 110 14.60 -40.01 43.76
C VAL A 110 15.84 -39.15 43.53
N ILE A 111 17.01 -39.70 43.87
CA ILE A 111 18.27 -39.00 43.59
C ILE A 111 18.68 -39.34 42.16
N ALA A 112 18.83 -38.31 41.33
CA ALA A 112 19.32 -38.44 39.96
C ALA A 112 20.80 -38.03 39.90
N LEU A 113 21.63 -38.94 39.42
CA LEU A 113 23.03 -38.74 39.09
C LEU A 113 23.15 -38.58 37.58
N GLU A 114 23.74 -37.48 37.13
CA GLU A 114 24.00 -37.23 35.71
C GLU A 114 25.50 -37.31 35.46
N GLY A 115 25.90 -38.23 34.58
CA GLY A 115 27.30 -38.43 34.21
C GLY A 115 27.85 -37.23 33.44
N GLY A 116 29.03 -36.76 33.83
CA GLY A 116 29.74 -35.72 33.11
C GLY A 116 30.50 -36.22 31.87
N THR A 117 31.34 -35.36 31.30
CA THR A 117 31.99 -35.58 30.00
C THR A 117 33.42 -36.12 30.09
N GLN A 118 33.99 -36.27 31.30
CA GLN A 118 35.33 -36.82 31.50
C GLN A 118 35.35 -38.36 31.48
N LEU A 119 36.31 -38.96 30.76
CA LEU A 119 36.46 -40.42 30.59
C LEU A 119 37.63 -41.04 31.38
N ALA A 120 38.39 -40.27 32.16
CA ALA A 120 39.53 -40.77 32.96
C ALA A 120 39.11 -41.48 34.25
N ALA A 121 39.90 -42.46 34.72
CA ALA A 121 39.58 -43.43 35.79
C ALA A 121 38.95 -42.81 37.05
N ALA A 122 37.93 -43.49 37.59
CA ALA A 122 37.20 -43.08 38.79
C ALA A 122 38.16 -42.99 40.00
N GLY A 123 38.34 -41.78 40.53
CA GLY A 123 39.06 -41.54 41.77
C GLY A 123 38.11 -41.55 42.98
N THR A 124 38.67 -41.70 44.18
CA THR A 124 37.95 -41.56 45.45
C THR A 124 37.48 -40.12 45.64
N VAL A 125 36.27 -39.80 45.18
CA VAL A 125 35.60 -38.52 45.43
C VAL A 125 34.54 -38.75 46.50
N PRO A 126 34.76 -38.37 47.77
CA PRO A 126 33.87 -38.74 48.86
C PRO A 126 32.62 -37.83 48.99
N THR A 127 32.52 -36.71 48.26
CA THR A 127 31.37 -35.80 48.37
C THR A 127 30.94 -35.20 47.02
N LEU A 128 29.66 -35.40 46.67
CA LEU A 128 29.00 -34.80 45.50
C LEU A 128 28.09 -33.64 45.96
N VAL A 129 28.18 -32.49 45.28
CA VAL A 129 27.41 -31.28 45.62
C VAL A 129 26.30 -31.06 44.60
N ALA A 130 25.07 -30.84 45.06
CA ALA A 130 23.91 -30.60 44.18
C ALA A 130 23.85 -29.16 43.63
N ASP A 131 23.34 -28.99 42.41
CA ASP A 131 23.21 -27.71 41.68
C ASP A 131 22.22 -26.74 42.41
N PRO A 132 22.42 -25.40 42.42
CA PRO A 132 21.52 -24.44 43.05
C PRO A 132 20.15 -24.38 42.34
N GLY A 133 19.25 -25.26 42.74
CA GLY A 133 17.95 -25.45 42.09
C GLY A 133 17.42 -26.88 42.19
N ALA A 134 18.29 -27.83 42.55
CA ALA A 134 17.97 -29.26 42.67
C ALA A 134 16.86 -29.61 43.68
N GLY A 135 16.38 -28.67 44.50
CA GLY A 135 15.24 -28.88 45.43
C GLY A 135 14.00 -28.04 45.11
N GLN A 136 14.01 -27.24 44.04
CA GLN A 136 12.88 -26.37 43.70
C GLN A 136 11.88 -27.11 42.81
N SER A 137 10.61 -27.15 43.22
CA SER A 137 9.53 -27.72 42.41
C SER A 137 9.10 -26.76 41.29
N MET A 138 8.67 -27.30 40.15
CA MET A 138 8.12 -26.54 39.00
C MET A 138 7.03 -25.53 39.42
N THR A 139 6.22 -25.88 40.42
CA THR A 139 5.15 -25.02 40.95
C THR A 139 5.67 -23.76 41.65
N GLN A 140 6.86 -23.83 42.26
CA GLN A 140 7.51 -22.69 42.89
C GLN A 140 7.98 -21.69 41.81
N ALA A 141 8.64 -22.19 40.77
CA ALA A 141 9.10 -21.39 39.63
C ALA A 141 7.94 -20.70 38.89
N ALA A 142 6.81 -21.39 38.74
CA ALA A 142 5.60 -20.82 38.14
C ALA A 142 5.03 -19.65 38.95
N ARG A 143 4.96 -19.77 40.28
CA ARG A 143 4.45 -18.69 41.15
C ARG A 143 5.33 -17.44 41.12
N ASP A 144 6.65 -17.62 41.07
CA ASP A 144 7.57 -16.49 40.96
C ASP A 144 7.52 -15.82 39.59
N ALA A 145 7.28 -16.59 38.52
CA ALA A 145 7.02 -16.04 37.18
C ALA A 145 5.74 -15.18 37.15
N LEU A 146 4.66 -15.63 37.78
CA LEU A 146 3.40 -14.87 37.87
C LEU A 146 3.56 -13.53 38.60
N ARG A 147 4.30 -13.47 39.72
CA ARG A 147 4.56 -12.19 40.41
C ARG A 147 5.39 -11.22 39.57
N LYS A 148 6.28 -11.74 38.72
CA LYS A 148 7.11 -10.94 37.83
C LYS A 148 6.27 -10.32 36.70
N VAL A 149 5.22 -11.01 36.25
CA VAL A 149 4.26 -10.47 35.27
C VAL A 149 3.45 -9.30 35.85
N ASP A 150 2.97 -9.39 37.10
CA ASP A 150 2.25 -8.29 37.75
C ASP A 150 3.12 -7.04 37.90
N THR A 151 4.40 -7.22 38.21
CA THR A 151 5.36 -6.11 38.34
C THR A 151 5.59 -5.43 37.00
N VAL A 152 5.82 -6.21 35.93
CA VAL A 152 6.01 -5.70 34.57
C VAL A 152 4.76 -4.99 34.04
N LEU A 153 3.55 -5.50 34.35
CA LEU A 153 2.30 -4.84 33.96
C LEU A 153 2.12 -3.49 34.66
N THR A 154 2.51 -3.39 35.93
CA THR A 154 2.32 -2.19 36.74
C THR A 154 3.35 -1.09 36.37
N GLU A 155 4.60 -1.47 36.11
CA GLU A 155 5.67 -0.52 35.73
C GLU A 155 5.56 -0.03 34.27
N ASN A 156 5.03 -0.84 33.34
CA ASN A 156 4.88 -0.45 31.93
C ASN A 156 3.56 0.27 31.60
N ALA A 157 2.65 0.43 32.57
CA ALA A 157 1.36 1.06 32.34
C ALA A 157 1.47 2.57 32.04
N GLU A 158 2.41 3.28 32.67
CA GLU A 158 2.60 4.72 32.50
C GLU A 158 3.14 5.10 31.10
N PRO A 159 4.26 4.52 30.60
CA PRO A 159 4.77 4.82 29.26
C PRO A 159 3.78 4.44 28.14
N LEU A 160 3.03 3.35 28.33
CA LEU A 160 2.03 2.91 27.36
C LEU A 160 0.85 3.90 27.29
N LYS A 161 0.37 4.40 28.43
CA LYS A 161 -0.67 5.44 28.47
C LYS A 161 -0.21 6.75 27.82
N ALA A 162 1.04 7.15 28.06
CA ALA A 162 1.62 8.34 27.42
C ALA A 162 1.65 8.19 25.89
N THR A 163 2.11 7.03 25.39
CA THR A 163 2.14 6.74 23.94
C THR A 163 0.76 6.78 23.30
N ILE A 164 -0.25 6.22 23.98
CA ILE A 164 -1.64 6.24 23.51
C ILE A 164 -2.18 7.68 23.48
N ALA A 165 -1.85 8.51 24.48
CA ALA A 165 -2.22 9.91 24.51
C ALA A 165 -1.57 10.69 23.35
N ASP A 166 -0.28 10.47 23.09
CA ASP A 166 0.44 11.12 21.99
C ASP A 166 -0.12 10.75 20.61
N ILE A 167 -0.45 9.47 20.40
CA ILE A 167 -1.11 9.01 19.16
C ILE A 167 -2.46 9.69 18.97
N ARG A 168 -3.25 9.83 20.05
CA ARG A 168 -4.53 10.52 20.00
C ARG A 168 -4.36 12.00 19.67
N THR A 169 -3.41 12.68 20.30
CA THR A 169 -3.11 14.10 20.03
C THR A 169 -2.63 14.31 18.59
N PHE A 170 -1.80 13.41 18.08
CA PHE A 170 -1.39 13.42 16.67
C PHE A 170 -2.56 13.20 15.73
N ALA A 171 -3.40 12.18 15.98
CA ALA A 171 -4.58 11.87 15.17
C ALA A 171 -5.58 13.04 15.15
N GLU A 172 -5.83 13.67 16.30
CA GLU A 172 -6.67 14.86 16.41
C GLU A 172 -6.05 16.06 15.67
N THR A 173 -4.73 16.21 15.71
CA THR A 173 -4.02 17.28 15.00
C THR A 173 -4.05 17.07 13.49
N LEU A 174 -3.92 15.82 13.03
CA LEU A 174 -4.06 15.46 11.63
C LEU A 174 -5.49 15.67 11.14
N ALA A 175 -6.49 15.26 11.93
CA ALA A 175 -7.91 15.48 11.63
C ALA A 175 -8.27 16.98 11.58
N ARG A 176 -7.65 17.82 12.41
CA ARG A 176 -7.81 19.29 12.35
C ARG A 176 -7.14 19.93 11.14
N ASN A 177 -6.07 19.32 10.61
CA ASN A 177 -5.31 19.85 9.47
C ASN A 177 -5.66 19.16 8.14
N SER A 178 -6.60 18.20 8.11
CA SER A 178 -7.05 17.52 6.89
C SER A 178 -7.50 18.51 5.82
N SER A 179 -8.27 19.55 6.21
CA SER A 179 -8.71 20.61 5.30
C SER A 179 -7.58 21.42 4.68
N LYS A 180 -6.45 21.59 5.38
CA LYS A 180 -5.25 22.24 4.84
C LYS A 180 -4.51 21.33 3.86
N ILE A 181 -4.46 20.03 4.15
CA ILE A 181 -3.86 19.02 3.26
C ILE A 181 -4.68 18.91 1.97
N ASP A 182 -6.01 18.90 2.08
CA ASP A 182 -6.91 18.96 0.92
C ASP A 182 -6.71 20.27 0.13
N GLY A 183 -6.53 21.39 0.82
CA GLY A 183 -6.23 22.68 0.19
C GLY A 183 -4.90 22.69 -0.59
N ILE A 184 -3.87 22.02 -0.07
CA ILE A 184 -2.58 21.86 -0.76
C ILE A 184 -2.75 20.96 -1.99
N MET A 185 -3.49 19.86 -1.87
CA MET A 185 -3.76 18.93 -2.97
C MET A 185 -4.51 19.63 -4.11
N GLN A 186 -5.59 20.35 -3.79
CA GLN A 186 -6.31 21.18 -4.75
C GLN A 186 -5.46 22.31 -5.33
N GLY A 187 -4.54 22.87 -4.54
CA GLY A 187 -3.56 23.86 -5.02
C GLY A 187 -2.63 23.28 -6.09
N VAL A 188 -2.13 22.07 -5.85
CA VAL A 188 -1.27 21.33 -6.79
C VAL A 188 -2.05 20.91 -8.04
N GLU A 189 -3.28 20.42 -7.90
CA GLU A 189 -4.16 20.08 -9.04
C GLU A 189 -4.44 21.30 -9.94
N ARG A 190 -4.69 22.47 -9.34
CA ARG A 190 -4.86 23.74 -10.07
C ARG A 190 -3.59 24.22 -10.75
N MET A 191 -2.42 24.04 -10.12
CA MET A 191 -1.12 24.43 -10.69
C MET A 191 -0.67 23.49 -11.82
N THR A 192 -0.94 22.20 -11.69
CA THR A 192 -0.55 21.18 -12.68
C THR A 192 -1.56 21.06 -13.81
N GLY A 193 -2.74 21.66 -13.68
CA GLY A 193 -3.81 21.56 -14.67
C GLY A 193 -4.40 20.14 -14.76
N ALA A 194 -4.14 19.27 -13.77
CA ALA A 194 -4.58 17.88 -13.76
C ALA A 194 -6.11 17.74 -13.79
N ASP A 195 -6.84 18.75 -13.31
CA ASP A 195 -8.30 18.82 -13.34
C ASP A 195 -8.88 19.39 -14.64
N LYS A 196 -8.06 19.98 -15.52
CA LYS A 196 -8.58 20.49 -16.79
C LYS A 196 -8.67 19.32 -17.77
N PRO A 197 -9.87 19.02 -18.31
CA PRO A 197 -9.98 18.04 -19.38
C PRO A 197 -8.95 18.38 -20.46
N VAL A 198 -8.23 17.39 -20.96
CA VAL A 198 -7.33 17.58 -22.10
C VAL A 198 -8.21 17.96 -23.30
N VAL A 199 -8.35 19.27 -23.54
CA VAL A 199 -9.10 19.79 -24.68
C VAL A 199 -8.19 19.66 -25.89
N ASN A 200 -8.44 18.63 -26.70
CA ASN A 200 -7.76 18.48 -27.99
C ASN A 200 -8.18 19.65 -28.89
N LYS A 201 -7.21 20.52 -29.21
CA LYS A 201 -7.42 21.61 -30.16
C LYS A 201 -7.45 21.03 -31.57
N VAL A 202 -8.54 21.25 -32.29
CA VAL A 202 -8.72 20.84 -33.68
C VAL A 202 -8.83 22.11 -34.52
N VAL A 203 -7.97 22.19 -35.52
CA VAL A 203 -7.93 23.32 -36.46
C VAL A 203 -8.89 23.03 -37.62
N TYR A 204 -9.79 23.97 -37.88
CA TYR A 204 -10.76 23.96 -38.95
C TYR A 204 -10.53 25.14 -39.88
N ASP A 205 -10.83 24.94 -41.16
CA ASP A 205 -10.68 25.97 -42.19
C ASP A 205 -12.02 26.25 -42.86
N LEU A 206 -12.25 27.51 -43.24
CA LEU A 206 -13.46 27.94 -43.92
C LEU A 206 -13.36 27.61 -45.41
N ARG A 207 -14.48 27.21 -46.02
CA ARG A 207 -14.52 26.89 -47.45
C ARG A 207 -14.83 28.12 -48.28
N ALA A 208 -13.97 28.42 -49.26
CA ALA A 208 -14.27 29.43 -50.27
C ALA A 208 -15.54 29.06 -51.08
N ALA A 209 -16.27 30.07 -51.53
CA ALA A 209 -17.39 29.86 -52.44
C ALA A 209 -16.87 29.27 -53.76
N SER A 210 -17.66 28.37 -54.33
CA SER A 210 -17.36 27.67 -55.57
C SER A 210 -18.65 27.35 -56.33
N GLY A 211 -18.54 26.68 -57.48
CA GLY A 211 -19.71 26.36 -58.31
C GLY A 211 -20.36 27.62 -58.88
N PHE A 212 -19.52 28.56 -59.33
CA PHE A 212 -19.98 29.68 -60.13
C PHE A 212 -20.37 29.19 -61.53
N ALA A 213 -21.43 29.76 -62.08
CA ALA A 213 -21.66 29.63 -63.52
C ALA A 213 -20.52 30.34 -64.27
N PRO A 214 -20.20 29.94 -65.51
CA PRO A 214 -19.21 30.64 -66.32
C PRO A 214 -19.48 32.15 -66.32
N PRO A 215 -18.46 32.98 -66.06
CA PRO A 215 -18.65 34.42 -65.89
C PRO A 215 -19.24 35.01 -67.17
N ALA A 216 -20.45 35.57 -67.07
CA ALA A 216 -21.09 36.26 -68.19
C ALA A 216 -20.37 37.58 -68.54
N LYS A 217 -19.65 38.17 -67.58
CA LYS A 217 -18.79 39.35 -67.72
C LYS A 217 -17.56 39.20 -66.81
N PRO A 218 -16.34 39.36 -67.33
CA PRO A 218 -15.14 39.42 -66.49
C PRO A 218 -15.11 40.74 -65.70
N ILE A 219 -14.47 40.72 -64.52
CA ILE A 219 -14.22 41.93 -63.73
C ILE A 219 -13.21 42.79 -64.50
N LYS A 220 -13.55 44.05 -64.78
CA LYS A 220 -12.64 44.96 -65.50
C LYS A 220 -11.72 45.70 -64.55
N GLY A 221 -10.47 45.87 -64.98
CA GLY A 221 -9.44 46.59 -64.24
C GLY A 221 -8.83 45.75 -63.11
N GLN A 222 -7.80 46.30 -62.47
CA GLN A 222 -7.17 45.66 -61.31
C GLN A 222 -7.97 45.93 -60.04
N LEU A 223 -8.42 44.86 -59.37
CA LEU A 223 -9.10 44.94 -58.09
C LEU A 223 -8.11 44.60 -56.96
N ALA A 224 -8.07 45.41 -55.91
CA ALA A 224 -7.42 45.05 -54.66
C ALA A 224 -8.45 44.81 -53.56
N ILE A 225 -8.21 43.84 -52.68
CA ILE A 225 -8.97 43.69 -51.44
C ILE A 225 -8.15 44.21 -50.27
N GLY A 226 -8.72 45.17 -49.53
CA GLY A 226 -8.12 45.67 -48.30
C GLY A 226 -8.15 44.62 -47.19
N GLU A 227 -7.36 44.83 -46.13
CA GLU A 227 -7.57 44.10 -44.88
C GLU A 227 -8.98 44.44 -44.34
N PRO A 228 -9.80 43.45 -43.97
CA PRO A 228 -11.13 43.75 -43.43
C PRO A 228 -11.03 44.60 -42.17
N SER A 229 -11.87 45.62 -42.04
CA SER A 229 -12.08 46.28 -40.75
C SER A 229 -12.98 45.41 -39.87
N PHE A 230 -12.78 45.51 -38.55
CA PHE A 230 -13.49 44.68 -37.57
C PHE A 230 -13.46 45.31 -36.17
N VAL A 231 -14.37 44.84 -35.32
CA VAL A 231 -14.29 45.04 -33.86
C VAL A 231 -13.34 43.99 -33.28
N VAL A 232 -12.51 44.37 -32.30
CA VAL A 232 -11.43 43.54 -31.72
C VAL A 232 -11.84 42.12 -31.34
N MET A 233 -13.10 41.88 -30.97
CA MET A 233 -13.60 40.54 -30.66
C MET A 233 -13.48 39.54 -31.82
N PHE A 234 -13.49 40.03 -33.07
CA PHE A 234 -13.31 39.19 -34.25
C PHE A 234 -11.84 38.82 -34.49
N ASP A 235 -10.87 39.51 -33.89
CA ASP A 235 -9.45 39.13 -34.02
C ASP A 235 -9.10 37.94 -33.12
N THR A 236 -9.64 36.80 -33.50
CA THR A 236 -9.53 35.55 -32.76
C THR A 236 -9.54 34.38 -33.72
N GLN A 237 -8.93 33.28 -33.29
CA GLN A 237 -9.05 31.98 -33.94
C GLN A 237 -10.12 31.11 -33.28
N LYS A 238 -10.82 31.61 -32.25
CA LYS A 238 -11.90 30.86 -31.60
C LYS A 238 -13.19 31.01 -32.40
N ILE A 239 -14.06 30.02 -32.27
CA ILE A 239 -15.47 30.19 -32.63
C ILE A 239 -16.11 31.19 -31.67
N LEU A 240 -16.85 32.15 -32.22
CA LEU A 240 -17.60 33.13 -31.45
C LEU A 240 -19.04 32.66 -31.27
N LEU A 241 -19.59 32.90 -30.09
CA LEU A 241 -20.96 32.59 -29.72
C LEU A 241 -21.65 33.88 -29.26
N ALA A 242 -22.92 34.03 -29.61
CA ALA A 242 -23.72 35.16 -29.15
C ALA A 242 -23.79 35.21 -27.61
N PRO A 243 -23.94 36.40 -27.01
CA PRO A 243 -24.06 36.53 -25.56
C PRO A 243 -25.14 35.62 -24.96
N GLY A 244 -24.78 34.90 -23.89
CA GLY A 244 -25.68 33.95 -23.21
C GLY A 244 -25.60 32.52 -23.75
N LEU A 245 -24.87 32.27 -24.84
CA LEU A 245 -24.55 30.92 -25.29
C LEU A 245 -23.23 30.44 -24.67
N ASP A 246 -23.26 29.27 -24.04
CA ASP A 246 -22.08 28.58 -23.53
C ASP A 246 -22.16 27.10 -23.91
N TYR A 247 -21.26 26.69 -24.81
CA TYR A 247 -21.18 25.33 -25.31
C TYR A 247 -19.75 24.80 -25.16
N PRO A 248 -19.45 24.04 -24.08
CA PRO A 248 -18.13 23.49 -23.82
C PRO A 248 -17.58 22.61 -24.96
N ALA A 249 -18.46 22.03 -25.79
CA ALA A 249 -18.10 21.26 -26.97
C ALA A 249 -17.22 22.03 -27.98
N PHE A 250 -17.27 23.36 -27.95
CA PHE A 250 -16.47 24.22 -28.81
C PHE A 250 -15.10 24.62 -28.22
N ALA A 251 -14.77 24.21 -26.98
CA ALA A 251 -13.53 24.63 -26.33
C ALA A 251 -12.26 24.29 -27.11
N GLY A 252 -12.28 23.19 -27.88
CA GLY A 252 -11.18 22.75 -28.73
C GLY A 252 -11.26 23.24 -30.18
N PHE A 253 -12.31 23.95 -30.56
CA PHE A 253 -12.46 24.48 -31.91
C PHE A 253 -11.49 25.64 -32.15
N GLN A 254 -10.72 25.57 -33.23
CA GLN A 254 -9.84 26.65 -33.64
C GLN A 254 -9.92 26.86 -35.16
N TRP A 255 -10.05 28.10 -35.61
CA TRP A 255 -9.91 28.49 -37.01
C TRP A 255 -8.43 28.44 -37.43
N SER A 256 -8.20 28.16 -38.72
CA SER A 256 -6.87 28.10 -39.36
C SER A 256 -6.09 29.42 -39.27
N ASP A 257 -6.78 30.55 -39.19
CA ASP A 257 -6.22 31.88 -38.98
C ASP A 257 -7.24 32.77 -38.23
N SER A 258 -6.88 34.01 -37.86
CA SER A 258 -7.85 34.94 -37.26
C SER A 258 -8.99 35.22 -38.23
N ILE A 259 -10.22 35.40 -37.72
CA ILE A 259 -11.42 35.55 -38.56
C ILE A 259 -11.24 36.60 -39.68
N PRO A 260 -10.64 37.79 -39.46
CA PRO A 260 -10.44 38.77 -40.53
C PRO A 260 -9.53 38.27 -41.65
N LYS A 261 -8.40 37.65 -41.30
CA LYS A 261 -7.45 37.09 -42.28
C LYS A 261 -8.04 35.90 -43.03
N LEU A 262 -8.76 35.05 -42.31
CA LEU A 262 -9.47 33.92 -42.87
C LEU A 262 -10.53 34.37 -43.88
N ILE A 263 -11.39 35.32 -43.51
CA ILE A 263 -12.40 35.89 -44.40
C ILE A 263 -11.73 36.49 -45.65
N GLN A 264 -10.69 37.32 -45.49
CA GLN A 264 -10.00 37.93 -46.62
C GLN A 264 -9.44 36.87 -47.57
N ALA A 265 -8.74 35.86 -47.03
CA ALA A 265 -8.18 34.77 -47.82
C ALA A 265 -9.26 33.98 -48.59
N LYS A 266 -10.37 33.63 -47.91
CA LYS A 266 -11.45 32.88 -48.55
C LYS A 266 -12.28 33.70 -49.51
N LEU A 267 -12.36 35.02 -49.34
CA LEU A 267 -12.96 35.92 -50.33
C LEU A 267 -12.09 35.97 -51.59
N ILE A 268 -10.77 36.18 -51.48
CA ILE A 268 -9.84 36.13 -52.62
C ILE A 268 -9.98 34.80 -53.36
N GLN A 269 -9.91 33.68 -52.63
CA GLN A 269 -10.08 32.34 -53.22
C GLN A 269 -11.46 32.16 -53.89
N SER A 270 -12.51 32.81 -53.36
CA SER A 270 -13.85 32.78 -53.98
C SER A 270 -13.89 33.55 -55.31
N PHE A 271 -13.16 34.67 -55.41
CA PHE A 271 -12.98 35.38 -56.66
C PHE A 271 -12.12 34.59 -57.65
N GLU A 272 -11.06 33.92 -57.19
CA GLU A 272 -10.24 33.03 -58.03
C GLU A 272 -11.07 31.87 -58.60
N ASN A 273 -11.97 31.31 -57.79
CA ASN A 273 -12.92 30.27 -58.23
C ASN A 273 -13.96 30.77 -59.24
N TYR A 274 -14.16 32.08 -59.36
CA TYR A 274 -15.05 32.71 -60.34
C TYR A 274 -14.30 33.09 -61.62
N ASP A 275 -13.19 33.82 -61.47
CA ASP A 275 -12.29 34.25 -62.55
C ASP A 275 -10.88 34.47 -61.98
N ILE A 276 -10.02 33.46 -62.15
CA ILE A 276 -8.64 33.49 -61.67
C ILE A 276 -7.80 34.61 -62.29
N THR A 277 -8.14 35.08 -63.50
CA THR A 277 -7.34 36.08 -64.23
C THR A 277 -7.58 37.51 -63.75
N HIS A 278 -8.74 37.76 -63.14
CA HIS A 278 -9.14 39.08 -62.63
C HIS A 278 -9.48 39.04 -61.13
N ALA A 279 -9.04 38.01 -60.42
CA ALA A 279 -9.22 37.90 -58.98
C ALA A 279 -8.47 39.04 -58.24
N PRO A 280 -9.02 39.56 -57.15
CA PRO A 280 -8.41 40.65 -56.42
C PRO A 280 -7.11 40.22 -55.75
N GLN A 281 -6.11 41.08 -55.84
CA GLN A 281 -4.88 40.92 -55.08
C GLN A 281 -5.03 41.56 -53.69
N ARG A 282 -4.19 41.16 -52.73
CA ARG A 282 -4.11 41.87 -51.46
C ARG A 282 -3.61 43.29 -51.72
N ALA A 283 -4.15 44.27 -51.01
CA ALA A 283 -3.74 45.67 -51.19
C ALA A 283 -2.23 45.92 -50.97
N SER A 284 -1.53 45.06 -50.22
CA SER A 284 -0.07 45.10 -50.05
C SER A 284 0.70 44.68 -51.31
N ASP A 285 0.10 43.82 -52.13
CA ASP A 285 0.74 43.16 -53.27
C ASP A 285 0.37 43.86 -54.59
N ALA A 286 -0.73 44.61 -54.59
CA ALA A 286 -1.24 45.34 -55.74
C ALA A 286 -0.40 46.61 -56.00
N VAL A 287 0.28 46.68 -57.15
CA VAL A 287 1.14 47.81 -57.53
C VAL A 287 0.33 49.08 -57.86
N GLN A 288 -0.80 48.94 -58.56
CA GLN A 288 -1.76 50.02 -58.84
C GLN A 288 -3.16 49.42 -59.13
N ALA A 289 -4.02 49.33 -58.11
CA ALA A 289 -5.39 48.88 -58.31
C ALA A 289 -6.28 50.01 -58.85
N ASP A 290 -7.08 49.71 -59.89
CA ASP A 290 -8.12 50.61 -60.41
C ASP A 290 -9.27 50.77 -59.41
N HIS A 291 -9.54 49.69 -58.67
CA HIS A 291 -10.63 49.58 -57.71
C HIS A 291 -10.15 48.90 -56.42
N GLN A 292 -10.70 49.31 -55.28
CA GLN A 292 -10.46 48.70 -53.99
C GLN A 292 -11.77 48.21 -53.37
N LEU A 293 -11.79 46.93 -53.00
CA LEU A 293 -12.85 46.29 -52.23
C LEU A 293 -12.49 46.37 -50.74
N LEU A 294 -13.27 47.16 -50.00
CA LEU A 294 -13.17 47.29 -48.55
C LEU A 294 -14.26 46.45 -47.88
N ILE A 295 -13.87 45.60 -46.95
CA ILE A 295 -14.77 44.72 -46.19
C ILE A 295 -14.79 45.20 -44.73
N ASP A 296 -15.97 45.22 -44.12
CA ASP A 296 -16.15 45.52 -42.70
C ASP A 296 -17.03 44.44 -42.05
N ILE A 297 -16.45 43.67 -41.13
CA ILE A 297 -17.07 42.49 -40.53
C ILE A 297 -18.12 42.93 -39.51
N ARG A 298 -19.35 42.43 -39.68
CA ARG A 298 -20.51 42.77 -38.84
C ARG A 298 -20.90 41.64 -37.89
N SER A 299 -20.90 40.40 -38.38
CA SER A 299 -21.12 39.22 -37.57
C SER A 299 -20.36 38.03 -38.14
N PHE A 300 -19.84 37.20 -37.23
CA PHE A 300 -19.21 35.92 -37.55
C PHE A 300 -19.26 35.07 -36.28
N GLU A 301 -20.44 34.53 -35.98
CA GLU A 301 -20.72 33.89 -34.70
C GLU A 301 -21.84 32.85 -34.82
N ILE A 302 -21.96 31.97 -33.83
CA ILE A 302 -23.15 31.16 -33.64
C ILE A 302 -24.17 31.95 -32.83
N THR A 303 -25.38 32.07 -33.36
CA THR A 303 -26.53 32.74 -32.75
C THR A 303 -27.69 31.76 -32.54
N GLY A 304 -28.72 32.22 -31.84
CA GLY A 304 -29.98 31.47 -31.66
C GLY A 304 -30.01 30.55 -30.44
N SER A 305 -31.20 30.38 -29.87
CA SER A 305 -31.52 29.41 -28.82
C SER A 305 -33.03 29.15 -28.83
N PRO A 306 -33.51 27.89 -28.86
CA PRO A 306 -32.74 26.63 -28.83
C PRO A 306 -32.14 26.24 -30.20
N GLU A 307 -32.61 26.83 -31.28
CA GLU A 307 -32.13 26.53 -32.64
C GLU A 307 -30.89 27.36 -32.97
N LEU A 308 -29.75 26.68 -33.06
CA LEU A 308 -28.47 27.31 -33.36
C LEU A 308 -28.29 27.56 -34.85
N ALA A 309 -27.76 28.73 -35.18
CA ALA A 309 -27.43 29.11 -36.54
C ALA A 309 -26.06 29.80 -36.60
N ALA A 310 -25.29 29.52 -37.65
CA ALA A 310 -24.05 30.23 -37.95
C ALA A 310 -24.40 31.48 -38.75
N GLU A 311 -24.10 32.64 -38.20
CA GLU A 311 -24.36 33.93 -38.84
C GLU A 311 -23.06 34.53 -39.37
N VAL A 312 -23.10 34.94 -40.64
CA VAL A 312 -22.01 35.68 -41.29
C VAL A 312 -22.60 36.92 -41.94
N ALA A 313 -22.09 38.08 -41.54
CA ALA A 313 -22.41 39.35 -42.18
C ALA A 313 -21.19 40.25 -42.28
N PHE A 314 -21.09 40.95 -43.40
CA PHE A 314 -20.11 42.02 -43.60
C PHE A 314 -20.68 43.06 -44.57
N SER A 315 -20.28 44.32 -44.40
CA SER A 315 -20.52 45.33 -45.43
C SER A 315 -19.32 45.39 -46.36
N ALA A 316 -19.58 45.51 -47.66
CA ALA A 316 -18.56 45.73 -48.67
C ALA A 316 -18.73 47.10 -49.33
N LYS A 317 -17.62 47.74 -49.67
CA LYS A 317 -17.56 49.00 -50.41
C LYS A 317 -16.57 48.86 -51.55
N ILE A 318 -16.94 49.30 -52.74
CA ILE A 318 -16.04 49.40 -53.90
C ILE A 318 -15.67 50.87 -54.05
N VAL A 319 -14.38 51.15 -54.00
CA VAL A 319 -13.81 52.49 -54.13
C VAL A 319 -13.00 52.55 -55.42
N GLY A 320 -13.20 53.58 -56.24
CA GLY A 320 -12.38 53.82 -57.42
C GLY A 320 -11.02 54.42 -57.08
N LYS A 321 -10.09 54.40 -58.03
CA LYS A 321 -8.75 55.01 -57.91
C LYS A 321 -8.74 56.49 -57.52
N ASP A 322 -9.84 57.22 -57.76
CA ASP A 322 -10.01 58.62 -57.35
C ASP A 322 -10.52 58.77 -55.90
N GLY A 323 -10.65 57.65 -55.16
CA GLY A 323 -11.15 57.60 -53.80
C GLY A 323 -12.67 57.67 -53.70
N LYS A 324 -13.41 57.75 -54.81
CA LYS A 324 -14.88 57.81 -54.76
C LYS A 324 -15.50 56.45 -54.53
N LEU A 325 -16.51 56.43 -53.66
CA LEU A 325 -17.34 55.26 -53.44
C LEU A 325 -18.19 54.99 -54.69
N LEU A 326 -17.95 53.87 -55.35
CA LEU A 326 -18.73 53.42 -56.51
C LEU A 326 -20.00 52.70 -56.06
N ALA A 327 -19.88 51.85 -55.04
CA ALA A 327 -21.00 51.08 -54.51
C ALA A 327 -20.74 50.62 -53.08
N ALA A 328 -21.81 50.40 -52.32
CA ALA A 328 -21.77 49.78 -51.00
C ALA A 328 -22.96 48.84 -50.82
N LYS A 329 -22.75 47.70 -50.17
CA LYS A 329 -23.81 46.74 -49.87
C LYS A 329 -23.50 45.97 -48.58
N LEU A 330 -24.55 45.67 -47.81
CA LEU A 330 -24.48 44.73 -46.68
C LEU A 330 -24.81 43.33 -47.19
N PHE A 331 -23.94 42.37 -46.88
CA PHE A 331 -24.15 40.95 -47.14
C PHE A 331 -24.39 40.25 -45.81
N ARG A 332 -25.44 39.43 -45.74
CA ARG A 332 -25.79 38.67 -44.54
C ARG A 332 -26.40 37.34 -44.95
N ALA A 333 -25.91 36.27 -44.35
CA ALA A 333 -26.55 34.97 -44.42
C ALA A 333 -26.48 34.30 -43.05
N SER A 334 -27.44 33.43 -42.81
CA SER A 334 -27.48 32.55 -41.66
C SER A 334 -27.77 31.13 -42.15
N ALA A 335 -27.16 30.14 -41.51
CA ALA A 335 -27.38 28.74 -41.82
C ALA A 335 -27.56 27.93 -40.52
N PRO A 336 -28.51 26.98 -40.49
CA PRO A 336 -28.73 26.17 -39.30
C PRO A 336 -27.50 25.29 -38.99
N VAL A 337 -27.13 25.23 -37.72
CA VAL A 337 -26.06 24.35 -37.21
C VAL A 337 -26.63 23.02 -36.75
N GLY A 338 -27.87 23.00 -36.26
CA GLY A 338 -28.44 21.80 -35.66
C GLY A 338 -27.85 21.56 -34.27
N LYS A 339 -26.98 20.54 -34.12
CA LYS A 339 -26.37 20.20 -32.83
C LYS A 339 -25.19 21.12 -32.49
N PRO A 340 -24.95 21.46 -31.20
CA PRO A 340 -23.79 22.25 -30.77
C PRO A 340 -22.48 21.43 -30.83
N GLU A 341 -22.08 21.00 -32.02
CA GLU A 341 -20.90 20.17 -32.27
C GLU A 341 -19.96 20.86 -33.29
N PRO A 342 -18.62 20.73 -33.16
CA PRO A 342 -17.65 21.41 -34.02
C PRO A 342 -17.89 21.27 -35.53
N LEU A 343 -18.14 20.05 -36.02
CA LEU A 343 -18.35 19.79 -37.45
C LEU A 343 -19.68 20.36 -37.96
N ALA A 344 -20.70 20.36 -37.12
CA ALA A 344 -22.00 20.93 -37.45
C ALA A 344 -21.91 22.47 -37.53
N ALA A 345 -21.19 23.09 -36.59
CA ALA A 345 -20.91 24.52 -36.63
C ALA A 345 -20.10 24.91 -37.87
N LEU A 346 -19.07 24.13 -38.21
CA LEU A 346 -18.28 24.32 -39.42
C LEU A 346 -19.14 24.23 -40.69
N ALA A 347 -20.05 23.26 -40.77
CA ALA A 347 -20.98 23.14 -41.90
C ALA A 347 -21.88 24.38 -42.02
N GLY A 348 -22.42 24.87 -40.90
CA GLY A 348 -23.19 26.11 -40.84
C GLY A 348 -22.38 27.32 -41.36
N PHE A 349 -21.16 27.53 -40.85
CA PHE A 349 -20.30 28.63 -41.31
C PHE A 349 -19.96 28.52 -42.79
N ASN A 350 -19.65 27.32 -43.29
CA ASN A 350 -19.36 27.09 -44.70
C ASN A 350 -20.55 27.43 -45.60
N GLN A 351 -21.77 27.09 -45.16
CA GLN A 351 -22.99 27.42 -45.90
C GLN A 351 -23.29 28.93 -45.87
N ALA A 352 -23.24 29.56 -44.69
CA ALA A 352 -23.50 30.99 -44.55
C ALA A 352 -22.46 31.82 -45.30
N PHE A 353 -21.16 31.57 -45.08
CA PHE A 353 -20.08 32.24 -45.78
C PHE A 353 -20.14 32.02 -47.30
N GLY A 354 -20.35 30.77 -47.73
CA GLY A 354 -20.46 30.45 -49.15
C GLY A 354 -21.56 31.23 -49.87
N SER A 355 -22.69 31.46 -49.19
CA SER A 355 -23.79 32.29 -49.70
C SER A 355 -23.37 33.76 -49.87
N VAL A 356 -22.86 34.40 -48.81
CA VAL A 356 -22.46 35.82 -48.86
C VAL A 356 -21.26 36.07 -49.76
N ALA A 357 -20.29 35.15 -49.82
CA ALA A 357 -19.13 35.26 -50.70
C ALA A 357 -19.55 35.12 -52.16
N LYS A 358 -20.45 34.19 -52.49
CA LYS A 358 -20.98 34.06 -53.85
C LYS A 358 -21.75 35.31 -54.28
N GLU A 359 -22.58 35.85 -53.39
CA GLU A 359 -23.31 37.09 -53.64
C GLU A 359 -22.37 38.28 -53.83
N LEU A 360 -21.33 38.41 -53.00
CA LEU A 360 -20.33 39.48 -53.09
C LEU A 360 -19.58 39.44 -54.42
N VAL A 361 -19.12 38.26 -54.84
CA VAL A 361 -18.37 38.10 -56.10
C VAL A 361 -19.23 38.50 -57.29
N LEU A 362 -20.48 37.99 -57.36
CA LEU A 362 -21.40 38.31 -58.44
C LEU A 362 -21.82 39.79 -58.44
N TRP A 363 -22.00 40.39 -57.26
CA TRP A 363 -22.29 41.82 -57.13
C TRP A 363 -21.11 42.68 -57.59
N THR A 364 -19.88 42.30 -57.23
CA THR A 364 -18.67 43.00 -57.63
C THR A 364 -18.47 42.94 -59.15
N ALA A 365 -18.65 41.76 -59.75
CA ALA A 365 -18.58 41.58 -61.20
C ALA A 365 -19.71 42.27 -61.98
N ALA A 366 -20.85 42.57 -61.33
CA ALA A 366 -21.92 43.34 -61.94
C ALA A 366 -21.66 44.85 -61.95
N ILE A 367 -20.84 45.35 -61.02
CA ILE A 367 -20.51 46.77 -60.87
C ILE A 367 -19.30 47.17 -61.73
N LEU A 368 -18.29 46.29 -61.82
CA LEU A 368 -17.03 46.54 -62.49
C LEU A 368 -17.02 46.14 -63.98
#